data_AF-A0AAD1S5S9-F1
#
_entry.id   AF-A0AAD1S5S9-F1
#
_cell.length_a   1.000
_cell.length_b   1.000
_cell.length_c   1.000
_cell.angle_alpha   90.00
_cell.angle_beta   90.00
_cell.angle_gamma   90.00
#
_symmetry.space_group_name_H-M   'P 1'
#
loop_
_entity.id
_entity.type
_entity.pdbx_description
1 polymer ?
#
loop_
_entity_poly.entity_id
_entity_poly.type
_entity_poly.pdbx_seq_one_letter_code
_entity_poly.pdbx_strand_id
1 'polypeptide(L)'
;PPLWKLNDLLLNKKEVIETLKDCAKSYLADNKGQDTKPEIIWEAHKCVLRGELIQIAKAQKRLREARVRCLTRDIQILETKHQVDTSLQTYKALTTTLQLHAKRSLHKTKHTYFTKGGKCGHLLSQSLAQQRQTTFIPDIRLLDGTLTQRMPDKIQEFLSNRIKNSLLRNVVEFLDSPIKNEEFFSVASRANTIS
;
A
#
# COMPACT_ATOMS: atom_id res chain seq x y z
N PRO A 1 -4.60 10.27 12.48
CA PRO A 1 -3.13 10.50 12.47
C PRO A 1 -2.43 9.17 12.15
N PRO A 2 -1.40 9.14 11.29
CA PRO A 2 -0.68 7.89 11.03
C PRO A 2 0.01 7.41 12.31
N LEU A 3 -0.17 6.13 12.64
CA LEU A 3 0.58 5.49 13.72
C LEU A 3 2.07 5.58 13.39
N TRP A 4 2.88 6.12 14.32
CA TRP A 4 4.33 6.08 14.14
C TRP A 4 4.82 4.65 14.29
N LYS A 5 5.76 4.30 13.41
CA LYS A 5 6.39 2.99 13.34
C LYS A 5 7.88 3.15 13.58
N LEU A 6 8.43 2.31 14.45
CA LEU A 6 9.86 2.23 14.69
C LEU A 6 10.60 1.75 13.43
N ASN A 7 11.77 2.32 13.18
CA ASN A 7 12.67 1.83 12.15
C ASN A 7 13.57 0.74 12.75
N ASP A 8 13.23 -0.52 12.51
CA ASP A 8 13.91 -1.70 13.08
C ASP A 8 15.40 -1.74 12.75
N LEU A 9 15.80 -1.15 11.62
CA LEU A 9 17.21 -1.06 11.20
C LEU A 9 18.08 -0.22 12.16
N LEU A 10 17.46 0.67 12.96
CA LEU A 10 18.18 1.44 13.97
C LEU A 10 18.66 0.56 15.10
N LEU A 11 17.89 -0.48 15.45
CA LEU A 11 18.19 -1.39 16.54
C LEU A 11 19.35 -2.34 16.20
N ASN A 12 19.69 -2.50 14.92
CA ASN A 12 20.85 -3.32 14.52
C ASN A 12 22.19 -2.68 14.88
N LYS A 13 22.21 -1.39 15.23
CA LYS A 13 23.45 -0.67 15.57
C LYS A 13 23.69 -0.69 17.07
N LYS A 14 24.83 -1.24 17.49
CA LYS A 14 25.22 -1.31 18.91
C LYS A 14 25.27 0.07 19.56
N GLU A 15 25.83 1.06 18.88
CA GLU A 15 25.89 2.47 19.34
C GLU A 15 24.51 3.01 19.70
N VAL A 16 23.48 2.74 18.88
CA VAL A 16 22.12 3.21 19.14
C VAL A 16 21.54 2.52 20.37
N ILE A 17 21.79 1.22 20.53
CA ILE A 17 21.35 0.49 21.72
C ILE A 17 22.01 1.07 22.99
N GLU A 18 23.29 1.37 22.96
CA GLU A 18 24.03 1.94 24.09
C GLU A 18 23.47 3.32 24.48
N THR A 19 23.29 4.21 23.50
CA THR A 19 22.66 5.52 23.76
C THR A 19 21.27 5.41 24.38
N LEU A 20 20.46 4.45 23.95
CA LEU A 20 19.13 4.23 24.52
C LEU A 20 19.19 3.65 25.94
N LYS A 21 20.14 2.75 26.21
CA LYS A 21 20.36 2.21 27.56
C LYS A 21 20.78 3.32 28.52
N ASP A 22 21.66 4.21 28.08
CA ASP A 22 22.15 5.31 28.92
C ASP A 22 21.07 6.39 29.12
N CYS A 23 20.32 6.72 28.07
CA CYS A 23 19.13 7.56 28.18
C CYS A 23 18.11 6.96 29.18
N ALA A 24 17.91 5.64 29.12
CA ALA A 24 16.97 4.98 30.03
C ALA A 24 17.44 5.02 31.49
N LYS A 25 18.73 4.78 31.74
CA LYS A 25 19.32 4.86 33.08
C LYS A 25 19.24 6.28 33.63
N SER A 26 19.57 7.29 32.82
CA SER A 26 19.49 8.71 33.21
C SER A 26 18.07 9.06 33.65
N TYR A 27 17.08 8.77 32.80
CA TYR A 27 15.68 9.04 33.10
C TYR A 27 15.23 8.39 34.42
N LEU A 28 15.58 7.12 34.62
CA LEU A 28 15.23 6.41 35.85
C LEU A 28 15.95 6.99 37.07
N ALA A 29 17.20 7.43 36.94
CA ALA A 29 17.94 8.07 38.03
C ALA A 29 17.29 9.41 38.44
N ASP A 30 16.89 10.22 37.46
CA ASP A 30 16.31 11.55 37.68
C ASP A 30 14.92 11.51 38.32
N ASN A 31 14.19 10.40 38.14
CA ASN A 31 12.83 10.22 38.64
C ASN A 31 12.75 9.33 39.90
N LYS A 32 13.89 8.91 40.48
CA LYS A 32 13.91 8.17 41.75
C LYS A 32 13.43 9.07 42.89
N GLY A 33 12.35 8.66 43.56
CA GLY A 33 11.83 9.34 44.76
C GLY A 33 10.79 10.44 44.49
N GLN A 34 10.27 10.55 43.27
CA GLN A 34 9.11 11.41 43.03
C GLN A 34 7.81 10.76 43.52
N ASP A 35 6.90 11.57 44.07
CA ASP A 35 5.55 11.18 44.49
C ASP A 35 4.57 11.10 43.29
N THR A 36 5.09 10.72 42.11
CA THR A 36 4.32 10.52 40.89
C THR A 36 3.94 9.06 40.74
N LYS A 37 2.73 8.82 40.20
CA LYS A 37 2.26 7.45 39.94
C LYS A 37 3.23 6.74 38.98
N PRO A 38 3.60 5.47 39.25
CA PRO A 38 4.57 4.73 38.44
C PRO A 38 4.13 4.57 36.96
N GLU A 39 2.83 4.54 36.70
CA GLU A 39 2.27 4.53 35.34
C GLU A 39 2.68 5.76 34.53
N ILE A 40 2.62 6.94 35.14
CA ILE A 40 2.97 8.21 34.49
C ILE A 40 4.47 8.26 34.19
N ILE A 41 5.29 7.79 35.15
CA ILE A 41 6.75 7.69 34.98
C ILE A 41 7.06 6.75 33.81
N TRP A 42 6.36 5.62 33.68
CA TRP A 42 6.56 4.69 32.56
C TRP A 42 6.13 5.27 31.20
N GLU A 43 4.99 5.96 31.13
CA GLU A 43 4.55 6.61 29.89
C GLU A 43 5.51 7.73 29.47
N ALA A 44 5.97 8.56 30.42
CA ALA A 44 6.93 9.60 30.16
C ALA A 44 8.29 9.02 29.74
N HIS A 45 8.76 7.95 30.38
CA HIS A 45 9.95 7.21 29.99
C HIS A 45 9.90 6.73 28.54
N LYS A 46 8.80 6.09 28.14
CA LYS A 46 8.58 5.64 26.75
C LYS A 46 8.58 6.82 25.78
N CYS A 47 7.97 7.95 26.16
CA CYS A 47 7.98 9.16 25.33
C CYS A 47 9.40 9.69 25.09
N VAL A 48 10.24 9.72 26.14
CA VAL A 48 11.64 10.15 26.06
C VAL A 48 12.43 9.23 25.10
N LEU A 49 12.37 7.91 25.29
CA LEU A 49 13.05 6.96 24.42
C LEU A 49 12.58 7.07 22.96
N ARG A 50 11.29 7.29 22.75
CA ARG A 50 10.74 7.50 21.41
C ARG A 50 11.28 8.79 20.78
N GLY A 51 11.38 9.87 21.55
CA GLY A 51 11.98 11.14 21.11
C GLY A 51 13.40 10.95 20.62
N GLU A 52 14.20 10.22 21.40
CA GLU A 52 15.60 9.90 21.06
C GLU A 52 15.70 9.09 19.75
N LEU A 53 14.88 8.04 19.63
CA LEU A 53 14.80 7.23 18.41
C LEU A 53 14.41 8.06 17.18
N ILE A 54 13.47 8.99 17.33
CA ILE A 54 13.04 9.88 16.26
C ILE A 54 14.18 10.82 15.84
N GLN A 55 14.92 11.37 16.80
CA GLN A 55 16.07 12.24 16.55
C GLN A 55 17.16 11.51 15.78
N ILE A 56 17.54 10.30 16.23
CA ILE A 56 18.53 9.45 15.55
C ILE A 56 18.05 9.11 14.13
N ALA A 57 16.79 8.70 13.97
CA ALA A 57 16.20 8.40 12.67
C ALA A 57 16.28 9.60 11.71
N LYS A 58 15.94 10.79 12.20
CA LYS A 58 15.99 12.04 11.43
C LYS A 58 17.42 12.38 11.00
N ALA A 59 18.40 12.25 11.89
CA ALA A 59 19.81 12.47 11.58
C ALA A 59 20.30 11.51 10.49
N GLN A 60 19.97 10.21 10.59
CA GLN A 60 20.34 9.23 9.58
C GLN A 60 19.66 9.47 8.23
N LYS A 61 18.40 9.89 8.23
CA LYS A 61 17.69 10.29 7.01
C LYS A 61 18.42 11.46 6.33
N ARG A 62 18.78 12.50 7.08
CA ARG A 62 19.54 13.65 6.58
C ARG A 62 20.87 13.24 5.96
N LEU A 63 21.62 12.35 6.61
CA LEU A 63 22.89 11.82 6.08
C LEU A 63 22.68 11.03 4.78
N ARG A 64 21.64 10.19 4.71
CA ARG A 64 21.31 9.42 3.49
C ARG A 64 20.95 10.33 2.33
N GLU A 65 20.19 11.40 2.59
CA GLU A 65 19.79 12.38 1.58
C GLU A 65 20.97 13.24 1.13
N ALA A 66 21.83 13.68 2.05
CA ALA A 66 23.07 14.37 1.72
C ALA A 66 23.94 13.52 0.79
N ARG A 67 24.10 12.22 1.08
CA ARG A 67 24.84 11.29 0.23
C ARG A 67 24.23 11.16 -1.18
N VAL A 68 22.89 11.15 -1.29
CA VAL A 68 22.24 11.15 -2.62
C VAL A 68 22.53 12.44 -3.37
N ARG A 69 22.38 13.60 -2.72
CA ARG A 69 22.68 14.90 -3.34
C ARG A 69 24.12 15.01 -3.81
N CYS A 70 25.08 14.57 -2.99
CA CYS A 70 26.48 14.51 -3.39
C CYS A 70 26.67 13.65 -4.63
N LEU A 71 26.15 12.42 -4.64
CA LEU A 71 26.26 11.53 -5.81
C LEU A 71 25.65 12.16 -7.08
N THR A 72 24.48 12.77 -6.99
CA THR A 72 23.83 13.43 -8.14
C THR A 72 24.67 14.59 -8.66
N ARG A 73 25.22 15.42 -7.76
CA ARG A 73 26.13 16.51 -8.13
C ARG A 73 27.40 15.99 -8.78
N ASP A 74 27.98 14.92 -8.22
CA ASP A 74 29.21 14.31 -8.75
C ASP A 74 28.98 13.77 -10.16
N ILE A 75 27.81 13.16 -10.44
CA ILE A 75 27.42 12.72 -11.78
C ILE A 75 27.36 13.92 -12.74
N GLN A 76 26.68 15.02 -12.38
CA GLN A 76 26.59 16.22 -13.23
C GLN A 76 27.98 16.82 -13.55
N ILE A 77 28.86 16.89 -12.55
CA ILE A 77 30.23 17.38 -12.74
C ILE A 77 31.03 16.44 -13.65
N LEU A 78 30.87 15.12 -13.49
CA LEU A 78 31.58 14.15 -14.33
C LEU A 78 31.06 14.13 -15.77
N GLU A 79 29.74 14.30 -15.97
CA GLU A 79 29.14 14.41 -17.30
C GLU A 79 29.66 15.64 -18.05
N THR A 80 29.63 16.82 -17.41
CA THR A 80 30.18 18.06 -17.99
C THR A 80 31.67 17.95 -18.26
N LYS A 81 32.45 17.37 -17.35
CA LYS A 81 33.88 17.13 -17.58
C LYS A 81 34.13 16.16 -18.73
N HIS A 82 33.33 15.10 -18.86
CA HIS A 82 33.48 14.12 -19.93
C HIS A 82 33.10 14.68 -21.30
N GLN A 83 32.15 15.62 -21.35
CA GLN A 83 31.80 16.35 -22.58
C GLN A 83 32.95 17.22 -23.09
N VAL A 84 33.75 17.81 -22.18
CA VAL A 84 34.88 18.67 -22.53
C VAL A 84 36.17 17.85 -22.74
N ASP A 85 36.39 16.84 -21.91
CA ASP A 85 37.58 15.98 -21.93
C ASP A 85 37.15 14.50 -21.91
N THR A 86 37.21 13.85 -23.07
CA THR A 86 36.88 12.43 -23.29
C THR A 86 38.00 11.50 -22.78
N SER A 87 38.55 11.82 -21.61
CA SER A 87 39.56 10.98 -20.95
C SER A 87 38.97 9.66 -20.47
N LEU A 88 39.72 8.57 -20.61
CA LEU A 88 39.33 7.24 -20.13
C LEU A 88 39.08 7.23 -18.61
N GLN A 89 39.76 8.08 -17.85
CA GLN A 89 39.62 8.16 -16.40
C GLN A 89 38.28 8.81 -15.99
N THR A 90 37.85 9.85 -16.69
CA THR A 90 36.56 10.52 -16.42
C THR A 90 35.39 9.59 -16.74
N TYR A 91 35.50 8.83 -17.84
CA TYR A 91 34.52 7.80 -18.21
C TYR A 91 34.39 6.70 -17.16
N LYS A 92 35.51 6.17 -16.65
CA LYS A 92 35.52 5.15 -15.58
C LYS A 92 34.88 5.68 -14.28
N ALA A 93 35.18 6.92 -13.90
CA ALA A 93 34.56 7.55 -12.72
C ALA A 93 33.05 7.77 -12.91
N LEU A 94 32.62 8.20 -14.09
CA LEU A 94 31.20 8.40 -14.40
C LEU A 94 30.41 7.07 -14.40
N THR A 95 30.94 6.05 -15.06
CA THR A 95 30.29 4.73 -15.13
C THR A 95 30.16 4.09 -13.74
N THR A 96 31.19 4.16 -12.90
CA THR A 96 31.13 3.62 -11.54
C THR A 96 30.12 4.36 -10.65
N THR A 97 30.06 5.69 -10.73
CA THR A 97 29.07 6.49 -9.98
C THR A 97 27.62 6.22 -10.44
N LEU A 98 27.39 6.13 -11.74
CA LEU A 98 26.10 5.74 -12.32
C LEU A 98 25.69 4.33 -11.89
N GLN A 99 26.61 3.37 -11.93
CA GLN A 99 26.36 2.00 -11.46
C GLN A 99 25.95 1.96 -9.99
N LEU A 100 26.62 2.72 -9.12
CA LEU A 100 26.25 2.84 -7.71
C LEU A 100 24.84 3.42 -7.51
N HIS A 101 24.50 4.46 -8.27
CA HIS A 101 23.18 5.09 -8.24
C HIS A 101 22.08 4.12 -8.73
N ALA A 102 22.31 3.46 -9.86
CA ALA A 102 21.41 2.46 -10.44
C ALA A 102 21.20 1.28 -9.48
N LYS A 103 22.27 0.74 -8.88
CA LYS A 103 22.19 -0.35 -7.89
C LYS A 103 21.29 0.01 -6.72
N ARG A 104 21.39 1.24 -6.20
CA ARG A 104 20.54 1.71 -5.10
C ARG A 104 19.07 1.81 -5.51
N SER A 105 18.79 2.34 -6.71
CA SER A 105 17.44 2.43 -7.25
C SER A 105 16.80 1.04 -7.42
N LEU A 106 17.53 0.12 -8.05
CA LEU A 106 17.12 -1.27 -8.24
C LEU A 106 16.79 -1.95 -6.90
N HIS A 107 17.66 -1.78 -5.89
CA HIS A 107 17.44 -2.38 -4.57
C HIS A 107 16.18 -1.85 -3.90
N LYS A 108 15.89 -0.55 -4.04
CA LYS A 108 14.66 0.07 -3.52
C LYS A 108 13.41 -0.45 -4.23
N THR A 109 13.46 -0.61 -5.55
CA THR A 109 12.36 -1.18 -6.34
C THR A 109 12.11 -2.63 -5.93
N LYS A 110 13.16 -3.44 -5.85
CA LYS A 110 13.07 -4.85 -5.41
C LYS A 110 12.49 -4.97 -4.00
N HIS A 111 12.96 -4.16 -3.05
CA HIS A 111 12.38 -4.10 -1.70
C HIS A 111 10.89 -3.70 -1.71
N THR A 112 10.53 -2.70 -2.50
CA THR A 112 9.13 -2.25 -2.61
C THR A 112 8.25 -3.34 -3.20
N TYR A 113 8.74 -4.03 -4.22
CA TYR A 113 8.07 -5.17 -4.84
C TYR A 113 7.87 -6.32 -3.84
N PHE A 114 8.86 -6.69 -3.03
CA PHE A 114 8.65 -7.76 -2.04
C PHE A 114 7.71 -7.36 -0.90
N THR A 115 7.78 -6.11 -0.44
CA THR A 115 6.94 -5.65 0.69
C THR A 115 5.48 -5.38 0.30
N LYS A 116 5.24 -5.05 -0.98
CA LYS A 116 3.92 -4.61 -1.49
C LYS A 116 3.40 -5.41 -2.69
N GLY A 117 4.17 -6.27 -3.32
CA GLY A 117 3.82 -6.92 -4.59
C GLY A 117 2.65 -7.90 -4.50
N GLY A 118 2.49 -8.57 -3.37
CA GLY A 118 1.31 -9.40 -3.09
C GLY A 118 0.12 -8.63 -2.51
N LYS A 119 0.22 -7.32 -2.31
CA LYS A 119 -0.84 -6.48 -1.74
C LYS A 119 -1.47 -5.66 -2.83
N CYS A 120 -2.80 -5.56 -2.82
CA CYS A 120 -3.47 -4.57 -3.68
C CYS A 120 -2.98 -3.17 -3.30
N GLY A 121 -2.71 -2.33 -4.31
CA GLY A 121 -2.37 -0.94 -4.08
C GLY A 121 -3.49 -0.21 -3.33
N HIS A 122 -3.17 0.90 -2.67
CA HIS A 122 -4.15 1.67 -1.88
C HIS A 122 -5.43 1.97 -2.67
N LEU A 123 -5.30 2.42 -3.92
CA LEU A 123 -6.44 2.74 -4.79
C LEU A 123 -7.34 1.53 -5.03
N LEU A 124 -6.75 0.37 -5.36
CA LEU A 124 -7.51 -0.86 -5.55
C LEU A 124 -8.16 -1.32 -4.23
N SER A 125 -7.43 -1.25 -3.12
CA SER A 125 -7.99 -1.60 -1.80
C SER A 125 -9.17 -0.70 -1.42
N GLN A 126 -9.09 0.58 -1.74
CA GLN A 126 -10.12 1.58 -1.48
C GLN A 126 -11.33 1.35 -2.39
N SER A 127 -11.10 1.10 -3.68
CA SER A 127 -12.16 0.77 -4.64
C SER A 127 -12.89 -0.51 -4.23
N LEU A 128 -12.18 -1.56 -3.84
CA LEU A 128 -12.78 -2.80 -3.33
C LEU A 128 -13.55 -2.58 -2.02
N ALA A 129 -13.05 -1.73 -1.11
CA ALA A 129 -13.75 -1.39 0.12
C ALA A 129 -15.05 -0.62 -0.15
N GLN A 130 -15.03 0.34 -1.08
CA GLN A 130 -16.22 1.06 -1.54
C GLN A 130 -17.22 0.11 -2.19
N GLN A 131 -16.77 -0.77 -3.08
CA GLN A 131 -17.62 -1.79 -3.69
C GLN A 131 -18.24 -2.71 -2.65
N ARG A 132 -17.50 -3.13 -1.63
CA ARG A 132 -18.04 -3.91 -0.51
C ARG A 132 -19.11 -3.15 0.26
N GLN A 133 -18.94 -1.84 0.50
CA GLN A 133 -19.96 -1.04 1.17
C GLN A 133 -21.23 -0.89 0.33
N THR A 134 -21.12 -0.69 -0.98
CA THR A 134 -22.30 -0.57 -1.86
C THR A 134 -23.01 -1.90 -2.10
N THR A 135 -22.28 -3.01 -2.07
CA THR A 135 -22.83 -4.37 -2.24
C THR A 135 -23.24 -5.04 -0.93
N PHE A 136 -22.88 -4.46 0.22
CA PHE A 136 -23.26 -4.98 1.52
C PHE A 136 -24.76 -4.74 1.77
N ILE A 137 -25.53 -5.83 1.84
CA ILE A 137 -26.96 -5.80 2.13
C ILE A 137 -27.13 -6.31 3.56
N PRO A 138 -27.41 -5.43 4.53
CA PRO A 138 -27.58 -5.85 5.93
C PRO A 138 -28.84 -6.69 6.13
N ASP A 139 -29.99 -6.21 5.66
CA ASP A 139 -31.29 -6.87 5.82
C ASP A 139 -32.11 -6.80 4.51
N ILE A 140 -33.00 -7.78 4.30
CA ILE A 140 -33.92 -7.83 3.16
C ILE A 140 -35.37 -7.78 3.69
N ARG A 141 -36.19 -6.93 3.06
CA ARG A 141 -37.64 -6.87 3.31
C ARG A 141 -38.38 -7.91 2.46
N LEU A 142 -39.14 -8.78 3.11
CA LEU A 142 -40.05 -9.69 2.40
C LEU A 142 -41.39 -9.01 2.10
N LEU A 143 -42.18 -9.61 1.21
CA LEU A 143 -43.51 -9.14 0.80
C LEU A 143 -44.47 -8.96 1.99
N ASP A 144 -44.29 -9.76 3.04
CA ASP A 144 -45.11 -9.75 4.27
C ASP A 144 -44.70 -8.65 5.27
N GLY A 145 -43.79 -7.75 4.87
CA GLY A 145 -43.34 -6.60 5.68
C GLY A 145 -42.30 -6.92 6.76
N THR A 146 -41.97 -8.19 6.98
CA THR A 146 -40.99 -8.63 7.98
C THR A 146 -39.55 -8.45 7.46
N LEU A 147 -38.68 -7.88 8.31
CA LEU A 147 -37.24 -7.79 8.05
C LEU A 147 -36.59 -9.13 8.42
N THR A 148 -36.00 -9.83 7.46
CA THR A 148 -35.24 -11.05 7.79
C THR A 148 -33.84 -10.66 8.24
N GLN A 149 -33.62 -10.70 9.54
CA GLN A 149 -32.28 -10.62 10.10
C GLN A 149 -31.65 -12.02 10.13
N ARG A 150 -30.46 -12.12 9.53
CA ARG A 150 -29.49 -13.19 9.81
C ARG A 150 -29.92 -14.62 9.44
N MET A 151 -30.58 -14.81 8.29
CA MET A 151 -30.69 -16.14 7.66
C MET A 151 -29.94 -16.16 6.32
N PRO A 152 -28.69 -16.64 6.30
CA PRO A 152 -27.84 -16.57 5.10
C PRO A 152 -28.46 -17.31 3.92
N ASP A 153 -29.13 -18.43 4.12
CA ASP A 153 -29.67 -19.27 3.03
C ASP A 153 -30.79 -18.55 2.26
N LYS A 154 -31.73 -17.90 2.96
CA LYS A 154 -32.82 -17.12 2.35
C LYS A 154 -32.30 -15.88 1.62
N ILE A 155 -31.25 -15.25 2.14
CA ILE A 155 -30.58 -14.13 1.49
C ILE A 155 -29.90 -14.58 0.20
N GLN A 156 -29.18 -15.71 0.22
CA GLN A 156 -28.53 -16.26 -0.97
C GLN A 156 -29.54 -16.64 -2.06
N GLU A 157 -30.66 -17.27 -1.69
CA GLU A 157 -31.73 -17.63 -2.63
C GLU A 157 -32.37 -16.39 -3.27
N PHE A 158 -32.69 -15.36 -2.47
CA PHE A 158 -33.23 -14.10 -2.98
C PHE A 158 -32.27 -13.41 -3.95
N LEU A 159 -30.97 -13.36 -3.62
CA LEU A 159 -29.95 -12.77 -4.48
C LEU A 159 -29.76 -13.57 -5.77
N SER A 160 -29.75 -14.90 -5.70
CA SER A 160 -29.70 -15.79 -6.87
C SER A 160 -30.89 -15.53 -7.80
N ASN A 161 -32.11 -15.42 -7.24
CA ASN A 161 -33.30 -15.10 -8.01
C ASN A 161 -33.27 -13.69 -8.61
N ARG A 162 -32.78 -12.69 -7.86
CA ARG A 162 -32.63 -11.32 -8.38
C ARG A 162 -31.62 -11.25 -9.54
N ILE A 163 -30.50 -11.95 -9.44
CA ILE A 163 -29.49 -12.00 -10.51
C ILE A 163 -30.09 -12.70 -11.74
N LYS A 164 -30.71 -13.87 -11.57
CA LYS A 164 -31.40 -14.58 -12.66
C LYS A 164 -32.45 -13.69 -13.33
N ASN A 165 -33.28 -13.00 -12.55
CA ASN A 165 -34.30 -12.09 -13.06
C ASN A 165 -33.71 -10.87 -13.77
N SER A 166 -32.56 -10.34 -13.32
CA SER A 166 -31.88 -9.26 -14.04
C SER A 166 -31.28 -9.72 -15.37
N LEU A 167 -30.72 -10.94 -15.42
CA LEU A 167 -30.22 -11.53 -16.65
C LEU A 167 -31.37 -11.82 -17.63
N LEU A 168 -32.49 -12.36 -17.14
CA LEU A 168 -33.69 -12.58 -17.93
C LEU A 168 -34.29 -11.25 -18.44
N ARG A 169 -34.31 -10.19 -17.62
CA ARG A 169 -34.79 -8.87 -18.04
C ARG A 169 -33.90 -8.25 -19.12
N ASN A 170 -32.58 -8.37 -18.98
CA ASN A 170 -31.63 -7.94 -20.01
C ASN A 170 -31.78 -8.75 -21.32
N VAL A 171 -32.12 -10.04 -21.24
CA VAL A 171 -32.42 -10.88 -22.41
C VAL A 171 -33.75 -10.49 -23.05
N VAL A 172 -34.79 -10.17 -22.26
CA VAL A 172 -36.08 -9.69 -22.78
C VAL A 172 -35.96 -8.31 -23.41
N GLU A 173 -35.24 -7.36 -22.81
CA GLU A 173 -34.95 -6.05 -23.42
C GLU A 173 -34.09 -6.18 -24.70
N PHE A 174 -33.22 -7.19 -24.76
CA PHE A 174 -32.48 -7.53 -25.98
C PHE A 174 -33.41 -8.12 -27.07
N LEU A 175 -34.39 -8.93 -26.70
CA LEU A 175 -35.38 -9.52 -27.62
C LEU A 175 -36.48 -8.52 -28.04
N ASP A 176 -36.85 -7.55 -27.21
CA ASP A 176 -37.83 -6.50 -27.55
C ASP A 176 -37.22 -5.36 -28.38
N SER A 177 -35.91 -5.42 -28.66
CA SER A 177 -35.26 -4.45 -29.54
C SER A 177 -35.64 -4.71 -31.01
N PRO A 178 -36.28 -3.75 -31.71
CA PRO A 178 -37.01 -4.01 -32.96
C PRO A 178 -36.12 -4.33 -34.17
N ILE A 179 -34.79 -4.36 -34.02
CA ILE A 179 -33.84 -4.38 -35.15
C ILE A 179 -33.25 -5.79 -35.41
N LYS A 180 -33.48 -6.79 -34.56
CA LYS A 180 -32.83 -8.12 -34.76
C LYS A 180 -33.75 -9.34 -34.78
N ASN A 181 -35.04 -9.19 -34.46
CA ASN A 181 -35.94 -10.34 -34.45
C ASN A 181 -36.14 -10.93 -35.86
N GLU A 182 -36.21 -10.10 -36.91
CA GLU A 182 -36.34 -10.62 -38.29
C GLU A 182 -35.10 -11.37 -38.78
N GLU A 183 -33.89 -10.90 -38.45
CA GLU A 183 -32.66 -11.61 -38.82
C GLU A 183 -32.46 -12.91 -38.01
N PHE A 184 -32.86 -12.94 -36.74
CA PHE A 184 -32.66 -14.13 -35.90
C PHE A 184 -33.65 -15.27 -36.22
N PHE A 185 -34.93 -14.96 -36.49
CA PHE A 185 -35.91 -15.98 -36.91
C PHE A 185 -35.64 -16.49 -38.34
N SER A 186 -35.05 -15.66 -39.21
CA SER A 186 -34.54 -16.06 -40.54
C SER A 186 -33.40 -17.09 -40.45
N VAL A 187 -32.45 -16.87 -39.53
CA VAL A 187 -31.31 -17.78 -39.31
C VAL A 187 -31.74 -19.09 -38.63
N ALA A 188 -32.70 -19.05 -37.70
CA ALA A 188 -33.23 -20.25 -37.05
C ALA A 188 -34.10 -21.12 -37.99
N SER A 189 -34.87 -20.51 -38.91
CA SER A 189 -35.64 -21.23 -39.94
C SER A 189 -34.73 -21.94 -40.96
N ARG A 190 -33.59 -21.32 -41.29
CA ARG A 190 -32.55 -21.92 -42.14
C ARG A 190 -31.82 -23.10 -41.50
N ALA A 191 -31.80 -23.19 -40.17
CA ALA A 191 -31.18 -24.31 -39.45
C ALA A 191 -32.10 -25.56 -39.37
N ASN A 192 -33.42 -25.39 -39.41
CA ASN A 192 -34.40 -26.50 -39.34
C ASN A 192 -34.77 -27.10 -40.72
N THR A 193 -34.24 -26.55 -41.82
CA THR A 193 -34.42 -27.09 -43.18
C THR A 193 -33.24 -27.95 -43.64
N ILE A 194 -32.23 -28.14 -42.78
CA ILE A 194 -31.12 -29.09 -42.99
C ILE A 194 -31.33 -30.27 -42.03
N SER A 195 -32.23 -31.17 -42.41
CA SER A 195 -32.27 -32.58 -42.02
C SER A 195 -32.84 -33.36 -43.19
#